data_AF-A0A7Y3BZW5-F1
#
_entry.id   AF-A0A7Y3BZW5-F1
#
_cell.length_a   1.000
_cell.length_b   1.000
_cell.length_c   1.000
_cell.angle_alpha   90.00
_cell.angle_beta   90.00
_cell.angle_gamma   90.00
#
_symmetry.space_group_name_H-M   'P 1'
#
loop_
_entity.id
_entity.type
_entity.pdbx_description
1 polymer ?
#
loop_
_entity_poly.entity_id
_entity_poly.type
_entity_poly.pdbx_seq_one_letter_code
_entity_poly.pdbx_strand_id
1 'polypeptide(L)' 'IERGLLLPLLPGLTATVAPGGWLLLSGILESEFAEVAATAKSAGFVPVNVDADGEWRSALFRRG' A
#
# COMPACT_ATOMS: atom_id res chain seq x y z
N ILE A 1 -6.42 -8.90 8.04
CA ILE A 1 -5.88 -7.61 8.53
C ILE A 1 -7.05 -6.62 8.50
N GLU A 2 -7.33 -5.91 9.60
CA GLU A 2 -8.44 -4.95 9.64
C GLU A 2 -8.08 -3.69 8.84
N ARG A 3 -8.83 -3.44 7.76
CA ARG A 3 -8.69 -2.28 6.85
C ARG A 3 -8.62 -0.94 7.57
N GLY A 4 -9.28 -0.82 8.72
CA GLY A 4 -9.32 0.39 9.54
C GLY A 4 -7.96 0.83 10.08
N LEU A 5 -6.95 -0.05 10.11
CA LEU A 5 -5.62 0.28 10.61
C LEU A 5 -4.64 0.71 9.51
N LEU A 6 -4.77 0.22 8.27
CA LEU A 6 -3.74 0.46 7.24
C LEU A 6 -3.74 1.91 6.74
N LEU A 7 -4.91 2.48 6.43
CA LEU A 7 -5.00 3.82 5.86
C LEU A 7 -4.47 4.93 6.79
N PRO A 8 -4.81 4.94 8.10
CA PRO A 8 -4.27 5.95 9.02
C PRO A 8 -2.75 5.82 9.24
N LEU A 9 -2.17 4.64 9.03
CA LEU A 9 -0.74 4.38 9.26
C LEU A 9 0.14 4.76 8.05
N LEU A 10 -0.43 4.88 6.84
CA LEU A 10 0.34 5.16 5.62
C LEU A 10 1.24 6.41 5.71
N PRO A 11 0.79 7.56 6.24
CA PRO A 11 1.66 8.72 6.41
C PRO A 11 2.86 8.45 7.34
N GLY A 12 2.65 7.68 8.42
CA GLY A 12 3.71 7.28 9.34
C GLY A 12 4.69 6.28 8.71
N LEU A 13 4.20 5.38 7.86
CA LEU A 13 5.04 4.47 7.08
C LEU A 13 5.93 5.24 6.09
N THR A 14 5.39 6.25 5.42
CA THR A 14 6.21 7.15 4.60
C THR A 14 7.36 7.73 5.41
N ALA A 15 7.12 8.24 6.62
CA ALA A 15 8.19 8.86 7.40
C ALA A 15 9.34 7.89 7.77
N THR A 16 9.08 6.59 7.83
CA THR A 16 10.04 5.58 8.32
C THR A 16 10.77 4.80 7.22
N VAL A 17 10.15 4.59 6.07
CA VAL A 17 10.79 3.88 4.93
C VAL A 17 11.82 4.80 4.28
N ALA A 18 13.11 4.46 4.18
CA ALA A 18 14.08 5.36 3.51
C ALA A 18 13.68 5.68 2.04
N PRO A 19 14.10 6.84 1.46
CA PRO A 19 13.93 7.11 0.03
C PRO A 19 14.45 5.96 -0.83
N GLY A 20 13.69 5.53 -1.85
CA GLY A 20 13.99 4.33 -2.64
C GLY A 20 13.78 3.00 -1.90
N GLY A 21 13.31 3.01 -0.65
CA GLY A 21 12.94 1.82 0.11
C GLY A 21 11.63 1.19 -0.39
N TRP A 22 11.26 0.08 0.24
CA TRP A 22 10.11 -0.73 -0.17
C TRP A 22 9.00 -0.74 0.89
N LEU A 23 7.77 -0.80 0.42
CA LEU A 23 6.58 -1.07 1.22
C LEU A 23 5.79 -2.21 0.57
N LEU A 24 5.50 -3.27 1.34
CA LEU A 24 4.61 -4.34 0.92
C LEU A 24 3.30 -4.21 1.70
N LEU A 25 2.18 -4.08 0.99
CA LEU A 25 0.84 -4.16 1.57
C LEU A 25 0.16 -5.41 1.03
N SER A 26 -0.49 -6.17 1.88
CA SER A 26 -1.16 -7.43 1.53
C SER A 26 -2.44 -7.60 2.35
N GLY A 27 -3.28 -8.54 1.94
CA GLY A 27 -4.57 -8.79 2.59
C GLY A 27 -5.57 -7.66 2.36
N ILE A 28 -5.56 -7.06 1.17
CA ILE A 28 -6.48 -6.01 0.74
C ILE A 28 -7.57 -6.65 -0.12
N LEU A 29 -8.85 -6.36 0.10
CA LEU A 29 -9.89 -6.84 -0.82
C LEU A 29 -9.84 -6.08 -2.15
N GLU A 30 -10.20 -6.73 -3.25
CA GLU A 30 -10.24 -6.16 -4.60
C GLU A 30 -11.03 -4.85 -4.64
N SER A 31 -12.20 -4.82 -4.00
CA SER A 31 -13.08 -3.65 -3.92
C SER A 31 -12.46 -2.46 -3.18
N GLU A 32 -11.41 -2.69 -2.39
CA GLU A 32 -10.76 -1.70 -1.52
C GLU A 32 -9.40 -1.27 -2.09
N PHE A 33 -8.84 -2.06 -2.99
CA PHE A 33 -7.48 -1.90 -3.48
C PHE A 33 -7.24 -0.55 -4.15
N ALA A 34 -8.23 -0.06 -4.91
CA ALA A 34 -8.12 1.23 -5.60
C ALA A 34 -7.93 2.40 -4.61
N GLU A 35 -8.64 2.39 -3.48
CA GLU A 35 -8.51 3.40 -2.44
C GLU A 35 -7.14 3.32 -1.76
N VAL A 36 -6.73 2.11 -1.34
CA VAL A 36 -5.44 1.88 -0.67
C VAL A 36 -4.26 2.31 -1.57
N ALA A 37 -4.30 1.96 -2.86
CA ALA A 37 -3.26 2.35 -3.81
C ALA A 37 -3.21 3.87 -4.03
N ALA A 38 -4.37 4.53 -4.10
CA ALA A 38 -4.45 5.98 -4.22
C ALA A 38 -3.89 6.68 -2.97
N THR A 39 -4.23 6.19 -1.77
CA THR A 39 -3.68 6.73 -0.52
C THR A 39 -2.18 6.53 -0.42
N ALA A 40 -1.66 5.33 -0.74
CA ALA A 40 -0.22 5.07 -0.77
C ALA A 40 0.50 6.00 -1.75
N LYS A 41 -0.08 6.23 -2.93
CA LYS A 41 0.43 7.20 -3.90
C LYS A 41 0.46 8.63 -3.36
N SER A 42 -0.62 9.07 -2.73
CA SER A 42 -0.68 10.39 -2.09
C SER A 42 0.36 10.57 -0.97
N ALA A 43 0.75 9.46 -0.34
CA ALA A 43 1.76 9.42 0.71
C ALA A 43 3.21 9.34 0.17
N GLY A 44 3.43 9.36 -1.14
CA GLY A 44 4.78 9.36 -1.74
C GLY A 44 5.33 7.98 -2.08
N PHE A 45 4.48 6.96 -2.13
CA PHE A 45 4.85 5.64 -2.64
C PHE A 45 4.46 5.48 -4.11
N VAL A 46 5.22 4.70 -4.86
CA VAL A 46 4.98 4.39 -6.28
C VAL A 46 4.73 2.89 -6.41
N PRO A 47 3.59 2.44 -6.97
CA PRO A 47 3.34 1.01 -7.17
C PRO A 47 4.34 0.44 -8.18
N VAL A 48 4.95 -0.69 -7.81
CA VAL A 48 5.92 -1.42 -8.65
C VAL A 48 5.33 -2.74 -9.13
N ASN A 49 4.62 -3.45 -8.26
CA ASN A 49 3.95 -4.68 -8.61
C ASN A 49 2.65 -4.84 -7.84
N VAL A 50 1.66 -5.48 -8.46
CA VAL A 50 0.40 -5.86 -7.84
C VAL A 50 0.16 -7.33 -8.12
N ASP A 51 -0.12 -8.07 -7.07
CA ASP A 51 -0.45 -9.49 -7.12
C ASP A 51 -1.91 -9.70 -6.71
N ALA A 52 -2.55 -10.69 -7.32
CA ALA A 52 -3.96 -10.99 -7.13
C ALA A 52 -4.18 -12.47 -6.86
N ASP A 53 -4.96 -12.76 -5.80
CA ASP A 53 -5.38 -14.10 -5.43
C ASP A 53 -6.88 -14.08 -5.10
N GLY A 54 -7.71 -14.45 -6.07
CA GLY A 54 -9.16 -14.34 -5.97
C GLY A 54 -9.60 -12.90 -5.68
N GLU A 55 -10.30 -12.69 -4.56
CA GLU A 55 -10.73 -11.37 -4.09
C GLU A 55 -9.63 -10.59 -3.38
N TRP A 56 -8.46 -11.20 -3.12
CA TRP A 56 -7.38 -10.58 -2.38
C TRP A 56 -6.36 -9.92 -3.31
N ARG A 57 -5.78 -8.83 -2.84
CA ARG A 57 -4.73 -8.05 -3.51
C ARG A 57 -3.56 -7.85 -2.56
N SER A 58 -2.37 -7.90 -3.14
CA SER A 58 -1.13 -7.45 -2.52
C SER A 58 -0.42 -6.50 -3.47
N ALA A 59 0.32 -5.53 -2.94
CA ALA A 59 1.09 -4.61 -3.76
C ALA A 59 2.42 -4.26 -3.13
N LEU A 60 3.44 -4.23 -3.98
CA LEU A 60 4.77 -3.74 -3.67
C LEU A 60 4.88 -2.30 -4.17
N PHE A 61 5.30 -1.41 -3.30
CA PHE A 61 5.54 0.00 -3.61
C PHE A 61 6.99 0.38 -3.31
N ARG A 62 7.51 1.34 -4.09
CA ARG A 62 8.80 2.00 -3.88
C ARG A 62 8.55 3.37 -3.26
N ARG A 63 9.33 3.78 -2.25
CA ARG A 63 9.30 5.17 -1.80
C ARG A 63 9.95 6.06 -2.88
N GLY A 64 9.21 7.08 -3.31
CA GLY A 64 9.69 8.10 -4.24
C GLY A 64 10.79 8.98 -3.67
#